data_AF-A0A1I6UHL2-F1
#
_entry.id   AF-A0A1I6UHL2-F1
#
_cell.length_a   1.000
_cell.length_b   1.000
_cell.length_c   1.000
_cell.angle_alpha   90.00
_cell.angle_beta   90.00
_cell.angle_gamma   90.00
#
_symmetry.space_group_name_H-M   'P 1'
#
loop_
_entity.id
_entity.type
_entity.pdbx_description
1 polymer ?
#
loop_
_entity_poly.entity_id
_entity_poly.type
_entity_poly.pdbx_seq_one_letter_code
_entity_poly.pdbx_strand_id
1 'polypeptide(L)' 'MMVTVEGVITSVEEKTKDDKPYTELLLAQKGEKMQVTVRVPGAKSNDYEPFQVETFQGRLMQWATRNGVGSMVMVDGN' A
#
# COMPACT_ATOMS: atom_id res chain seq x y z
N MET A 1 -4.64 10.79 9.08
CA MET A 1 -3.86 10.24 10.22
C MET A 1 -2.58 9.65 9.67
N MET A 2 -1.43 9.91 10.28
CA MET A 2 -0.17 9.24 9.90
C MET A 2 -0.11 7.88 10.59
N VAL A 3 0.26 6.83 9.86
CA VAL A 3 0.37 5.46 10.36
C VAL A 3 1.67 4.83 9.87
N THR A 4 2.17 3.87 10.63
CA THR A 4 3.26 2.99 10.23
C THR A 4 2.71 1.58 10.10
N VAL A 5 2.98 0.92 8.98
CA VAL A 5 2.57 -0.46 8.70
C VAL A 5 3.79 -1.30 8.37
N GLU A 6 3.95 -2.41 9.08
CA GLU A 6 4.94 -3.45 8.80
C GLU A 6 4.21 -4.72 8.37
N GLY A 7 4.70 -5.37 7.31
CA GLY A 7 4.13 -6.61 6.81
C GLY A 7 4.97 -7.26 5.71
N VAL A 8 4.55 -8.46 5.30
CA VAL A 8 5.16 -9.19 4.19
C VAL A 8 4.47 -8.76 2.89
N ILE A 9 5.24 -8.35 1.89
CA ILE A 9 4.71 -8.02 0.56
C ILE A 9 4.18 -9.28 -0.11
N THR A 10 2.91 -9.27 -0.52
CA THR A 10 2.26 -10.40 -1.22
C THR A 10 2.02 -10.10 -2.70
N SER A 11 1.96 -8.83 -3.10
CA SER A 11 1.80 -8.40 -4.49
C SER A 11 2.46 -7.04 -4.70
N VAL A 12 3.00 -6.85 -5.90
CA VAL A 12 3.59 -5.59 -6.39
C VAL A 12 3.00 -5.31 -7.77
N GLU A 13 2.28 -4.20 -7.90
CA GLU A 13 1.66 -3.80 -9.16
C GLU A 13 1.98 -2.35 -9.48
N GLU A 14 2.42 -2.07 -10.70
CA GLU A 14 2.53 -0.71 -11.20
C GLU A 14 1.23 -0.30 -11.90
N LYS A 15 0.73 0.89 -11.57
CA LYS A 15 -0.55 1.40 -12.06
C LYS A 15 -0.41 2.88 -12.39
N THR A 16 -1.29 3.36 -13.26
CA THR A 16 -1.39 4.78 -13.62
C THR A 16 -2.77 5.29 -13.25
N LYS A 17 -2.82 6.44 -12.57
CA LYS A 17 -4.06 7.16 -12.28
C LYS A 17 -3.83 8.65 -12.52
N ASP A 18 -4.73 9.29 -13.26
CA ASP A 18 -4.65 10.72 -13.60
C ASP A 18 -3.27 11.06 -14.22
N ASP A 19 -2.80 10.24 -15.16
CA ASP A 19 -1.48 10.31 -15.83
C ASP A 19 -0.26 10.26 -14.91
N LYS A 20 -0.45 9.88 -13.63
CA LYS A 20 0.63 9.72 -12.66
C LYS A 20 0.84 8.24 -12.33
N PRO A 21 2.05 7.69 -12.56
CA PRO A 21 2.36 6.34 -12.16
C PRO A 21 2.46 6.22 -10.64
N TYR A 22 2.06 5.07 -10.12
CA TYR A 22 2.21 4.67 -8.74
C TYR A 22 2.42 3.16 -8.65
N THR A 23 3.12 2.73 -7.60
CA THR A 23 3.24 1.33 -7.22
C THR A 23 2.25 1.01 -6.12
N GLU A 24 1.44 -0.01 -6.32
CA GLU A 24 0.52 -0.57 -5.35
C GLU A 24 1.09 -1.87 -4.79
N LEU A 25 1.17 -1.95 -3.47
CA LEU A 25 1.67 -3.09 -2.73
C LEU A 25 0.54 -3.64 -1.88
N LEU A 26 0.47 -4.96 -1.76
CA LEU A 26 -0.35 -5.63 -0.76
C LEU A 26 0.55 -6.20 0.33
N LEU A 27 0.22 -5.91 1.59
CA LEU A 27 0.96 -6.37 2.76
C LEU A 27 0.11 -7.32 3.59
N ALA A 28 0.64 -8.52 3.86
CA ALA A 28 0.10 -9.42 4.87
C ALA A 28 0.77 -9.12 6.23
N GLN A 29 -0.06 -8.89 7.25
CA GLN A 29 0.41 -8.66 8.63
C GLN A 29 0.13 -9.88 9.50
N LYS A 30 1.05 -10.18 10.42
CA LYS A 30 0.91 -11.31 11.33
C LYS A 30 -0.31 -11.11 12.24
N GLY A 31 -1.23 -12.07 12.22
CA GLY A 31 -2.44 -12.05 13.06
C GLY A 31 -3.63 -11.32 12.42
N GLU A 32 -3.41 -10.62 11.30
CA GLU A 32 -4.47 -9.96 10.55
C GLU A 32 -4.98 -10.85 9.41
N LYS A 33 -6.29 -10.82 9.18
CA LYS A 33 -6.91 -11.56 8.07
C LYS A 33 -6.94 -10.76 6.77
N MET A 34 -6.89 -9.43 6.89
CA MET A 34 -6.96 -8.52 5.76
C MET A 34 -5.57 -8.09 5.37
N GLN A 35 -5.32 -8.00 4.05
CA GLN A 35 -4.12 -7.39 3.54
C GLN A 35 -4.28 -5.87 3.52
N VAL A 36 -3.20 -5.17 3.84
CA VAL A 36 -3.17 -3.71 3.76
C VAL A 36 -2.66 -3.31 2.39
N THR A 37 -3.43 -2.46 1.70
CA THR A 37 -2.97 -1.83 0.46
C THR A 37 -2.10 -0.62 0.80
N VAL A 38 -0.90 -0.59 0.23
CA VAL A 38 0.02 0.55 0.30
C VAL A 38 0.20 1.10 -1.10
N ARG A 39 0.19 2.42 -1.22
CA ARG A 39 0.46 3.12 -2.48
C ARG A 39 1.68 4.00 -2.34
N VAL A 40 2.65 3.76 -3.22
CA VAL A 40 3.89 4.51 -3.32
C VAL A 40 3.85 5.34 -4.61
N PRO A 41 4.08 6.66 -4.57
CA PRO A 41 4.17 7.49 -5.76
C PRO A 41 5.34 7.09 -6.67
N GLY A 42 5.09 7.07 -7.98
CA GLY A 42 6.08 6.72 -9.00
C GLY A 42 6.07 5.24 -9.40
N ALA A 43 6.80 4.95 -10.48
CA ALA A 43 7.04 3.61 -11.00
C ALA A 43 8.19 2.94 -10.22
N LYS A 44 7.91 2.51 -8.99
CA LYS A 44 8.88 1.93 -8.05
C LYS A 44 8.70 0.42 -7.85
N SER A 45 8.07 -0.25 -8.82
CA SER A 45 7.78 -1.69 -8.74
C SER A 45 9.06 -2.52 -8.58
N ASN A 46 10.16 -2.10 -9.21
CA ASN A 46 11.47 -2.77 -9.11
C ASN A 46 12.18 -2.57 -7.77
N ASP A 47 11.71 -1.66 -6.91
CA ASP A 47 12.30 -1.42 -5.59
C ASP A 47 11.76 -2.43 -4.54
N TYR A 48 10.77 -3.24 -4.91
CA TYR A 48 10.06 -4.13 -4.00
C TYR A 48 9.96 -5.55 -4.57
N GLU A 49 10.21 -6.55 -3.74
CA GLU A 49 10.05 -7.95 -4.11
C GLU A 49 8.95 -8.62 -3.27
N PRO A 50 8.14 -9.51 -3.88
CA PRO A 50 7.23 -10.35 -3.13
C PRO A 50 7.96 -11.18 -2.06
N PHE A 51 7.27 -11.45 -0.96
CA PHE A 51 7.72 -12.21 0.21
C PHE A 51 8.81 -11.54 1.07
N GLN A 52 9.15 -10.28 0.80
CA GLN A 52 9.99 -9.49 1.69
C GLN A 52 9.17 -8.78 2.78
N VAL A 53 9.76 -8.64 3.97
CA VAL A 53 9.18 -7.86 5.07
C VAL A 53 9.58 -6.41 4.86
N GLU A 54 8.59 -5.52 4.79
CA GLU A 54 8.82 -4.09 4.60
C GLU A 54 8.01 -3.26 5.58
N THR A 55 8.51 -2.05 5.87
CA THR A 55 7.85 -1.07 6.74
C THR A 55 7.58 0.22 5.98
N PHE A 56 6.32 0.66 5.99
CA PHE A 56 5.89 1.88 5.34
C PHE A 56 5.31 2.85 6.34
N GLN A 57 5.70 4.12 6.24
CA GLN A 57 5.06 5.21 6.94
C GLN A 57 4.28 6.06 5.94
N GLY A 58 3.02 6.35 6.23
CA GLY A 58 2.19 7.10 5.32
C GLY A 58 0.86 7.54 5.91
N ARG A 59 0.07 8.23 5.09
CA ARG A 59 -1.25 8.71 5.48
C ARG A 59 -2.28 7.61 5.27
N LEU A 60 -3.03 7.29 6.33
CA LEU A 60 -4.19 6.42 6.21
C LEU A 60 -5.30 7.16 5.46
N MET A 61 -5.67 6.60 4.31
CA MET A 61 -6.79 7.03 3.48
C MET A 61 -7.93 6.04 3.68
N GLN A 62 -9.12 6.56 3.92
CA GLN A 62 -10.34 5.76 4.06
C GLN A 62 -11.44 6.34 3.18
N TRP A 63 -12.28 5.48 2.62
CA TRP A 63 -13.44 5.90 1.85
C TRP A 63 -14.62 4.95 2.10
N ALA A 64 -15.82 5.51 1.98
CA ALA A 64 -17.04 4.71 2.08
C ALA A 64 -17.15 3.78 0.87
N THR A 65 -17.51 2.54 1.14
CA THR A 65 -17.90 1.55 0.13
C THR A 65 -19.31 1.07 0.43
N ARG A 66 -19.98 0.45 -0.54
CA ARG A 66 -21.36 -0.04 -0.37
C ARG A 66 -21.53 -0.94 0.88
N ASN A 67 -20.51 -1.71 1.23
CA ASN A 67 -20.54 -2.69 2.32
C ASN A 67 -19.42 -2.50 3.35
N GLY A 68 -18.99 -1.25 3.63
CA GLY A 68 -17.99 -0.98 4.66
C GLY A 68 -17.04 0.17 4.32
N VAL A 69 -15.83 0.10 4.85
CA VAL A 69 -14.80 1.13 4.66
C VAL A 69 -13.64 0.53 3.88
N GLY A 70 -13.31 1.10 2.73
CA GLY A 70 -12.06 0.83 2.04
C GLY A 70 -10.94 1.63 2.70
N SER A 71 -9.75 1.04 2.82
CA SER A 71 -8.60 1.68 3.45
C SER A 71 -7.31 1.41 2.68
N MET A 72 -6.42 2.40 2.65
CA MET A 72 -5.11 2.31 2.03
C MET A 72 -4.12 3.23 2.76
N VAL A 73 -2.84 2.85 2.79
CA VAL A 73 -1.75 3.74 3.25
C VAL A 73 -1.11 4.40 2.04
N MET A 74 -1.13 5.72 1.98
CA MET A 74 -0.43 6.50 0.96
C MET A 74 0.92 6.96 1.51
N VAL A 75 2.00 6.51 0.90
CA VAL A 75 3.36 6.93 1.25
C VAL A 75 3.61 8.30 0.62
N ASP A 76 4.07 9.26 1.42
CA ASP A 76 4.45 10.57 0.89
C ASP A 76 5.74 10.39 0.05
N GLY A 77 5.72 10.86 -1.21
CA GLY A 77 6.91 10.80 -2.07
C GLY A 77 7.91 11.88 -1.67
N ASN A 78 9.13 11.47 -1.30
CA ASN A 78 10.30 12.35 -1.34
C ASN A 78 10.75 12.56 -2.79
#